data_AF-A0A1E4L784-F1
#
_entry.id   AF-A0A1E4L784-F1
#
_cell.length_a   1.000
_cell.length_b   1.000
_cell.length_c   1.000
_cell.angle_alpha   90.00
_cell.angle_beta   90.00
_cell.angle_gamma   90.00
#
_symmetry.space_group_name_H-M   'P 1'
#
loop_
_entity.id
_entity.type
_entity.pdbx_description
1 polymer ?
#
loop_
_entity_poly.entity_id
_entity_poly.type
_entity_poly.pdbx_seq_one_letter_code
_entity_poly.pdbx_strand_id
1 'polypeptide(L)' 'MEFRYQGAVPAALAERPGLTPELVAVFVRHGISIMPFFRKTEISDAELADLGAYLARDMAGAD' A
#
# COMPACT_ATOMS: atom_id res chain seq x y z
N MET A 1 -8.37 3.44 -19.27
CA MET A 1 -7.76 3.68 -17.94
C MET A 1 -6.48 4.54 -18.06
N GLU A 2 -5.84 4.66 -19.23
CA GLU A 2 -4.63 5.49 -19.42
C GLU A 2 -4.76 7.00 -19.14
N PHE A 3 -5.91 7.65 -19.37
CA PHE A 3 -6.04 9.11 -19.24
C PHE A 3 -5.78 9.65 -17.83
N ARG A 4 -5.91 8.81 -16.79
CA ARG A 4 -5.68 9.23 -15.40
C ARG A 4 -4.20 9.27 -15.02
N TYR A 5 -3.36 8.49 -15.70
CA TYR A 5 -1.98 8.26 -15.31
C TYR A 5 -0.94 8.78 -16.32
N GLN A 6 -1.38 9.40 -17.43
CA GLN A 6 -0.60 10.21 -18.40
C GLN A 6 0.91 9.85 -18.54
N GLY A 7 1.24 8.56 -18.61
CA GLY A 7 2.62 8.07 -18.75
C GLY A 7 3.57 8.40 -17.60
N ALA A 8 3.12 9.06 -16.54
CA ALA A 8 3.92 9.42 -15.39
C ALA A 8 3.01 9.45 -14.17
N VAL A 9 3.20 8.48 -13.28
CA VAL A 9 3.48 8.66 -11.85
C VAL A 9 3.75 7.23 -11.37
N PRO A 10 5.01 6.79 -11.16
CA PRO A 10 5.20 5.66 -10.26
C PRO A 10 4.51 6.09 -8.97
N ALA A 11 3.48 5.34 -8.53
CA ALA A 11 2.80 5.68 -7.29
C ALA A 11 3.90 5.91 -6.24
N ALA A 12 3.85 6.96 -5.42
CA ALA A 12 4.94 7.29 -4.48
C ALA A 12 5.37 6.11 -3.57
N LEU A 13 4.53 5.07 -3.50
CA LEU A 13 4.83 3.76 -2.91
C LEU A 13 5.90 2.97 -3.66
N ALA A 14 5.92 2.97 -5.01
CA ALA A 14 6.90 2.29 -5.86
C ALA A 14 8.32 2.85 -5.72
N GLU A 15 8.47 4.11 -5.30
CA GLU A 15 9.77 4.73 -5.01
C GLU A 15 10.26 4.42 -3.58
N ARG A 16 9.50 3.64 -2.78
CA ARG A 16 9.78 3.41 -1.36
C ARG A 16 10.32 1.98 -1.12
N PRO A 17 11.63 1.75 -1.22
CA PRO A 17 12.22 0.44 -0.93
C PRO A 17 11.88 0.01 0.51
N GLY A 18 11.53 -1.28 0.69
CA GLY A 18 11.32 -1.88 2.02
C GLY A 18 9.89 -1.87 2.56
N LEU A 19 8.88 -1.75 1.69
CA LEU A 19 7.48 -1.88 2.11
C LEU A 19 7.12 -3.37 2.35
N THR A 20 7.05 -3.79 3.62
CA THR A 20 6.66 -5.16 4.01
C THR A 20 5.16 -5.26 4.32
N PRO A 21 4.54 -6.45 4.20
CA PRO A 21 3.13 -6.64 4.56
C PRO A 21 2.84 -6.24 6.02
N GLU A 22 3.78 -6.50 6.92
CA GLU A 22 3.68 -6.11 8.34
C GLU A 22 3.66 -4.60 8.51
N LEU A 23 4.52 -3.88 7.78
CA LEU A 23 4.58 -2.43 7.84
C LEU A 23 3.30 -1.79 7.26
N VAL A 24 2.77 -2.36 6.17
CA VAL A 24 1.46 -1.96 5.62
C VAL A 24 0.36 -2.16 6.65
N ALA A 25 0.35 -3.31 7.34
CA ALA A 25 -0.63 -3.59 8.38
C ALA A 25 -0.60 -2.56 9.52
N VAL A 26 0.60 -2.16 9.95
CA VAL A 26 0.76 -1.13 10.99
C VAL A 26 0.13 0.20 10.54
N PHE A 27 0.44 0.67 9.33
CA PHE A 27 -0.12 1.93 8.83
C PHE A 27 -1.63 1.89 8.64
N VAL A 28 -2.18 0.79 8.11
CA VAL A 28 -3.62 0.67 7.91
C VAL A 28 -4.37 0.59 9.24
N ARG A 29 -3.82 -0.11 10.25
CA ARG A 29 -4.51 -0.31 11.54
C ARG A 29 -4.33 0.83 12.54
N HIS A 30 -3.21 1.54 12.47
CA HIS A 30 -2.87 2.58 13.46
C HIS A 30 -2.81 3.97 12.86
N GLY A 31 -2.75 4.10 11.53
CA GLY A 31 -2.52 5.38 10.88
C GLY A 31 -1.11 5.91 11.17
N ILE A 32 -0.78 7.06 10.59
CA ILE A 32 0.44 7.80 10.94
C ILE A 32 0.26 9.28 10.63
N SER A 33 0.56 10.13 11.62
CA SER A 33 0.47 11.60 11.49
C SER A 33 -0.93 12.04 11.01
N ILE A 34 -1.04 12.54 9.78
CA ILE A 34 -2.29 13.04 9.17
C ILE A 34 -3.10 11.90 8.53
N MET A 35 -2.50 10.73 8.31
CA MET A 35 -3.19 9.57 7.74
C MET A 35 -4.06 8.88 8.81
N PRO A 36 -5.40 8.89 8.66
CA PRO A 36 -6.28 8.16 9.57
C PRO A 36 -6.14 6.64 9.37
N PHE A 37 -6.47 5.89 10.41
CA PHE A 37 -6.51 4.42 10.37
C PHE A 37 -7.83 3.91 9.79
N PHE A 38 -7.82 2.68 9.28
CA PHE A 38 -8.99 1.95 8.80
C PHE A 38 -9.45 0.90 9.82
N ARG A 39 -10.76 0.82 10.04
CA ARG A 39 -11.37 -0.19 10.92
C ARG A 39 -11.45 -1.53 10.20
N LYS A 40 -11.60 -2.60 10.98
CA LYS A 40 -11.78 -3.97 10.45
C LYS A 40 -13.04 -4.15 9.60
N THR A 41 -14.05 -3.29 9.82
CA THR A 41 -15.28 -3.25 9.02
C THR A 41 -15.09 -2.57 7.67
N GLU A 42 -14.02 -1.80 7.51
CA GLU A 42 -13.69 -1.08 6.26
C GLU A 42 -12.64 -1.85 5.46
N ILE A 43 -11.68 -2.46 6.15
CA ILE A 43 -10.67 -3.35 5.56
C ILE A 43 -10.53 -4.56 6.47
N SER A 44 -10.99 -5.70 5.99
CA SER A 44 -10.91 -6.98 6.70
C SER A 44 -9.45 -7.45 6.83
N ASP A 45 -9.17 -8.37 7.75
CA ASP A 45 -7.82 -8.91 7.91
C ASP A 45 -7.35 -9.68 6.66
N ALA A 46 -8.27 -10.33 5.93
CA ALA A 46 -7.97 -10.98 4.65
C ALA A 46 -7.63 -9.98 3.53
N GLU A 47 -8.39 -8.88 3.42
CA GLU A 47 -8.15 -7.80 2.46
C GLU A 47 -6.83 -7.08 2.76
N LEU A 48 -6.51 -6.87 4.04
CA LEU A 48 -5.24 -6.28 4.46
C LEU A 48 -4.04 -7.16 4.10
N ALA A 49 -4.18 -8.48 4.24
CA ALA A 49 -3.14 -9.42 3.84
C ALA A 49 -2.89 -9.40 2.32
N ASP A 50 -3.96 -9.34 1.52
CA ASP A 50 -3.87 -9.22 0.07
C ASP A 50 -3.20 -7.89 -0.35
N LEU A 51 -3.59 -6.78 0.29
CA LEU A 51 -3.00 -5.46 0.07
C LEU A 51 -1.49 -5.45 0.38
N GLY A 52 -1.11 -6.03 1.52
CA GLY A 52 0.29 -6.13 1.93
C GLY A 52 1.11 -6.97 0.95
N ALA A 53 0.57 -8.09 0.48
CA ALA A 53 1.21 -8.94 -0.51
C ALA A 53 1.35 -8.26 -1.88
N TYR A 54 0.30 -7.58 -2.34
CA TYR A 54 0.31 -6.82 -3.60
C TYR A 54 1.38 -5.73 -3.59
N LEU A 55 1.41 -4.92 -2.53
CA LEU A 55 2.36 -3.83 -2.38
C LEU A 55 3.80 -4.34 -2.24
N ALA A 56 4.02 -5.41 -1.46
CA ALA A 56 5.36 -6.01 -1.31
C ALA A 56 5.88 -6.63 -2.62
N ARG A 57 4.99 -7.21 -3.44
CA ARG A 57 5.34 -7.77 -4.76
C ARG A 57 5.83 -6.69 -5.73
N ASP A 58 5.13 -5.56 -5.78
CA ASP A 58 5.45 -4.46 -6.69
C ASP A 58 6.83 -3.84 -6.36
N MET A 59 7.17 -3.78 -5.07
CA MET A 59 8.49 -3.33 -4.60
C MET A 59 9.64 -4.30 -4.92
N ALA A 60 9.36 -5.57 -5.22
CA ALA A 60 10.38 -6.54 -5.63
C ALA A 60 10.64 -6.51 -7.15
N GLY A 61 9.74 -5.89 -7.93
CA GLY A 61 9.84 -5.77 -9.39
C GLY A 61 10.25 -4.39 -9.90
N ALA A 62 10.52 -3.44 -9.00
CA ALA A 62 11.08 -2.13 -9.32
C ALA A 62 12.62 -2.23 -9.37
N ASP A 63 13.15 -2.81 -10.44
CA ASP A 63 14.57 -2.77 -10.85
C ASP A 63 14.72 -1.93 -12.12
#